data_AF-A0A351EJB7-F1
#
_entry.id   AF-A0A351EJB7-F1
#
_cell.length_a   1.000
_cell.length_b   1.000
_cell.length_c   1.000
_cell.angle_alpha   90.00
_cell.angle_beta   90.00
_cell.angle_gamma   90.00
#
_symmetry.space_group_name_H-M   'P 1'
#
loop_
_entity.id
_entity.type
_entity.pdbx_description
1 polymer ?
#
loop_
_entity_poly.entity_id
_entity_poly.type
_entity_poly.pdbx_seq_one_letter_code
_entity_poly.pdbx_strand_id
1 'polypeptide(L)'
;MVIPTNADFFRLCHEDHEFKMAARFWTGGIQFEIGETLIGVSLVDGEVVEGPLEVEDGVITVRGPVEIWDQVRSANPPRFLNDINIAAGQGGLRWEGDRLTWWQYLPAIQRAVELIRLPELEKAAASIEGRGHGTFDAPRGRYLHLELDGLDHRIYFEEAGEGIPILLQHTAGSHGVQWRHLLECAAITERFRLIAYDLPFHGKSVPPTGREWWAEEYRLEGEFLRSVPLAICDALS
;
A
#
# COMPACT_ATOMS: atom_id res chain seq x y z
N MET A 1 -16.95 -21.62 -4.53
CA MET A 1 -18.06 -20.64 -4.37
C MET A 1 -18.68 -20.37 -5.74
N VAL A 2 -19.90 -19.80 -5.87
CA VAL A 2 -20.52 -19.58 -7.20
C VAL A 2 -19.65 -18.61 -8.01
N ILE A 3 -19.26 -19.03 -9.22
CA ILE A 3 -18.53 -18.20 -10.19
C ILE A 3 -19.58 -17.39 -10.97
N PRO A 4 -19.43 -16.07 -11.13
CA PRO A 4 -20.37 -15.27 -11.91
C PRO A 4 -20.43 -15.76 -13.37
N THR A 5 -21.57 -15.59 -14.02
CA THR A 5 -21.67 -15.87 -15.45
C THR A 5 -20.96 -14.76 -16.25
N ASN A 6 -20.69 -15.01 -17.53
CA ASN A 6 -20.14 -13.97 -18.40
C ASN A 6 -21.07 -12.75 -18.50
N ALA A 7 -22.39 -12.97 -18.49
CA ALA A 7 -23.39 -11.90 -18.49
C ALA A 7 -23.35 -11.06 -17.21
N ASP A 8 -23.17 -11.71 -16.05
CA ASP A 8 -22.99 -11.00 -14.77
C ASP A 8 -21.73 -10.14 -14.80
N PHE A 9 -20.62 -10.70 -15.29
CA PHE A 9 -19.34 -9.99 -15.36
C PHE A 9 -19.40 -8.81 -16.32
N PHE A 10 -20.00 -8.98 -17.50
CA PHE A 10 -20.28 -7.88 -18.43
C PHE A 10 -21.05 -6.76 -17.75
N ARG A 11 -22.17 -7.07 -17.11
CA ARG A 11 -23.01 -6.09 -16.43
C ARG A 11 -22.23 -5.34 -15.35
N LEU A 12 -21.48 -6.05 -14.51
CA LEU A 12 -20.65 -5.46 -13.46
C LEU A 12 -19.64 -4.45 -14.02
N CYS A 13 -18.90 -4.81 -15.06
CA CYS A 13 -17.93 -3.92 -15.70
C CYS A 13 -18.60 -2.73 -16.41
N HIS A 14 -19.71 -2.96 -17.10
CA HIS A 14 -20.45 -1.92 -17.84
C HIS A 14 -21.08 -0.86 -16.90
N GLU A 15 -21.58 -1.28 -15.74
CA GLU A 15 -22.22 -0.41 -14.74
C GLU A 15 -21.21 0.32 -13.83
N ASP A 16 -19.99 -0.19 -13.68
CA ASP A 16 -18.98 0.37 -12.77
C ASP A 16 -18.21 1.55 -13.40
N HIS A 17 -18.33 2.73 -12.79
CA HIS A 17 -17.70 3.95 -13.30
C HIS A 17 -16.18 3.97 -13.10
N GLU A 18 -15.69 3.39 -11.99
CA GLU A 18 -14.26 3.31 -11.70
C GLU A 18 -13.55 2.40 -12.72
N PHE A 19 -14.15 1.25 -13.05
CA PHE A 19 -13.66 0.35 -14.09
C PHE A 19 -13.54 1.08 -15.44
N LYS A 20 -14.62 1.74 -15.90
CA LYS A 20 -14.62 2.49 -17.17
C LYS A 20 -13.58 3.60 -17.19
N MET A 21 -13.44 4.33 -16.09
CA MET A 21 -12.44 5.39 -15.97
C MET A 21 -11.01 4.84 -16.03
N ALA A 22 -10.75 3.71 -15.38
CA ALA A 22 -9.46 3.03 -15.39
C ALA A 22 -9.14 2.37 -16.74
N ALA A 23 -10.17 1.97 -17.49
CA ALA A 23 -10.04 1.28 -18.76
C ALA A 23 -10.08 2.20 -19.99
N ARG A 24 -10.14 3.52 -19.80
CA ARG A 24 -10.16 4.52 -20.90
C ARG A 24 -9.06 4.25 -21.94
N PHE A 25 -9.41 4.39 -23.22
CA PHE A 25 -8.51 4.15 -24.35
C PHE A 25 -8.07 2.69 -24.57
N TRP A 26 -8.58 1.75 -23.77
CA TRP A 26 -8.30 0.34 -23.98
C TRP A 26 -9.16 -0.20 -25.13
N THR A 27 -8.49 -0.60 -26.21
CA THR A 27 -9.06 -1.49 -27.22
C THR A 27 -8.44 -2.86 -27.06
N GLY A 28 -9.23 -3.86 -26.67
CA GLY A 28 -8.74 -5.17 -26.25
C GLY A 28 -9.76 -5.86 -25.33
N GLY A 29 -9.30 -6.43 -24.22
CA GLY A 29 -10.19 -7.12 -23.28
C GLY A 29 -9.51 -7.67 -22.03
N ILE A 30 -10.32 -8.07 -21.07
CA ILE A 30 -9.88 -8.81 -19.88
C ILE A 30 -10.67 -10.10 -19.76
N GLN A 31 -9.96 -11.20 -19.53
CA GLN A 31 -10.52 -12.53 -19.32
C GLN A 31 -9.99 -13.14 -18.03
N PHE A 32 -10.85 -13.88 -17.34
CA PHE A 32 -10.52 -14.69 -16.19
C PHE A 32 -10.86 -16.16 -16.46
N GLU A 33 -9.83 -17.01 -16.43
CA GLU A 33 -9.96 -18.47 -16.43
C GLU A 33 -9.93 -18.96 -14.96
N ILE A 34 -11.11 -19.30 -14.45
CA ILE A 34 -11.35 -19.76 -13.08
C ILE A 34 -11.59 -21.27 -13.12
N GLY A 35 -10.51 -22.04 -12.98
CA GLY A 35 -10.56 -23.49 -13.25
C GLY A 35 -10.96 -23.74 -14.71
N GLU A 36 -12.12 -24.34 -14.93
CA GLU A 36 -12.67 -24.60 -16.27
C GLU A 36 -13.63 -23.49 -16.76
N THR A 37 -13.96 -22.51 -15.91
CA THR A 37 -14.90 -21.44 -16.26
C THR A 37 -14.15 -20.24 -16.82
N LEU A 38 -14.56 -19.78 -18.00
CA LEU A 38 -14.05 -18.56 -18.63
C LEU A 38 -15.11 -17.46 -18.53
N ILE A 39 -14.70 -16.30 -18.03
CA ILE A 39 -15.49 -15.06 -18.09
C ILE A 39 -14.61 -13.93 -18.64
N GLY A 40 -15.19 -12.97 -19.35
CA GLY A 40 -14.44 -11.87 -19.93
C GLY A 40 -15.32 -10.77 -20.49
N VAL A 41 -14.70 -9.61 -20.71
CA VAL A 41 -15.30 -8.46 -21.40
C VAL A 41 -14.32 -7.91 -22.43
N SER A 42 -14.87 -7.43 -23.53
CA SER A 42 -14.14 -6.72 -24.57
C SER A 42 -14.30 -5.21 -24.36
N LEU A 43 -13.27 -4.45 -24.73
CA LEU A 43 -13.27 -3.00 -24.69
C LEU A 43 -12.91 -2.41 -26.06
N VAL A 44 -13.58 -1.32 -26.43
CA VAL A 44 -13.26 -0.50 -27.59
C VAL A 44 -13.14 0.94 -27.12
N ASP A 45 -11.93 1.49 -27.15
CA ASP A 45 -11.63 2.84 -26.63
C ASP A 45 -12.07 3.04 -25.16
N GLY A 46 -12.07 1.97 -24.37
CA GLY A 46 -12.51 1.94 -22.97
C GLY A 46 -14.02 1.74 -22.76
N GLU A 47 -14.82 1.66 -23.83
CA GLU A 47 -16.23 1.29 -23.73
C GLU A 47 -16.39 -0.24 -23.70
N VAL A 48 -17.18 -0.73 -22.74
CA VAL A 48 -17.41 -2.17 -22.54
C VAL A 48 -18.45 -2.66 -23.54
N VAL A 49 -18.09 -3.66 -24.36
CA VAL A 49 -18.97 -4.19 -25.43
C VAL A 49 -19.31 -5.67 -25.23
N GLU A 50 -20.52 -6.07 -25.64
CA GLU A 50 -20.96 -7.47 -25.64
C GLU A 50 -20.36 -8.26 -26.82
N GLY A 51 -20.18 -9.58 -26.66
CA GLY A 51 -19.78 -10.48 -27.75
C GLY A 51 -18.28 -10.82 -27.80
N PRO A 52 -17.90 -11.87 -28.55
CA PRO A 52 -16.70 -12.67 -28.25
C PRO A 52 -15.40 -11.90 -28.36
N LEU A 53 -14.39 -12.38 -27.63
CA LEU A 53 -13.01 -11.90 -27.67
C LEU A 53 -12.37 -12.31 -29.01
N GLU A 54 -12.80 -11.68 -30.10
CA GLU A 54 -12.19 -11.82 -31.43
C GLU A 54 -10.97 -10.91 -31.61
N VAL A 55 -10.57 -10.20 -30.55
CA VAL A 55 -9.36 -9.38 -30.54
C VAL A 55 -8.27 -10.19 -29.84
N GLU A 56 -7.34 -10.78 -30.59
CA GLU A 56 -6.14 -11.38 -29.98
C GLU A 56 -5.23 -10.28 -29.39
N ASP A 57 -5.22 -9.10 -30.02
CA ASP A 57 -4.40 -7.97 -29.61
C ASP A 57 -5.02 -7.21 -28.43
N GLY A 58 -4.17 -6.89 -27.44
CA GLY A 58 -4.59 -6.08 -26.28
C GLY A 58 -5.49 -6.80 -25.28
N VAL A 59 -5.74 -8.10 -25.44
CA VAL A 59 -6.40 -8.92 -24.42
C VAL A 59 -5.42 -9.37 -23.35
N ILE A 60 -5.82 -9.23 -22.10
CA ILE A 60 -5.15 -9.80 -20.94
C ILE A 60 -5.98 -10.97 -20.42
N THR A 61 -5.35 -12.11 -20.21
CA THR A 61 -5.99 -13.29 -19.60
C THR A 61 -5.31 -13.59 -18.28
N VAL A 62 -6.07 -13.63 -17.17
CA VAL A 62 -5.59 -14.12 -15.87
C VAL A 62 -6.19 -15.49 -15.62
N ARG A 63 -5.35 -16.48 -15.33
CA ARG A 63 -5.76 -17.88 -15.18
C ARG A 63 -5.24 -18.52 -13.91
N GLY A 64 -5.99 -19.47 -13.38
CA GLY A 64 -5.53 -20.27 -12.25
C GLY A 64 -6.58 -21.22 -11.70
N PRO A 65 -6.19 -22.03 -10.70
CA PRO A 65 -7.06 -23.01 -10.08
C PRO A 65 -8.20 -22.33 -9.29
N VAL A 66 -9.36 -23.00 -9.21
CA VAL A 66 -10.56 -22.46 -8.57
C VAL A 66 -10.33 -22.13 -7.09
N GLU A 67 -9.46 -22.89 -6.41
CA GLU A 67 -9.15 -22.74 -4.99
C GLU A 67 -8.38 -21.44 -4.69
N ILE A 68 -7.58 -20.94 -5.64
CA ILE A 68 -6.87 -19.67 -5.51
C ILE A 68 -7.81 -18.52 -5.86
N TRP A 69 -8.57 -18.65 -6.94
CA TRP A 69 -9.59 -17.66 -7.30
C TRP A 69 -10.65 -17.48 -6.21
N ASP A 70 -11.07 -18.55 -5.55
CA ASP A 70 -12.01 -18.49 -4.42
C ASP A 70 -11.45 -17.65 -3.25
N GLN A 71 -10.13 -17.66 -3.03
CA GLN A 71 -9.49 -16.79 -2.03
C GLN A 71 -9.36 -15.34 -2.51
N VAL A 72 -8.94 -15.12 -3.76
CA VAL A 72 -8.84 -13.78 -4.38
C VAL A 72 -10.20 -13.06 -4.41
N ARG A 73 -11.27 -13.81 -4.66
CA ARG A 73 -12.66 -13.32 -4.69
C ARG A 73 -13.30 -13.26 -3.31
N SER A 74 -12.66 -13.74 -2.25
CA SER A 74 -13.26 -13.64 -0.92
C SER A 74 -13.40 -12.18 -0.50
N ALA A 75 -14.35 -11.90 0.40
CA ALA A 75 -14.59 -10.54 0.89
C ALA A 75 -13.35 -9.89 1.53
N ASN A 76 -12.52 -10.71 2.18
CA ASN A 76 -11.25 -10.30 2.76
C ASN A 76 -10.15 -11.28 2.34
N PRO A 77 -9.57 -11.08 1.13
CA PRO A 77 -8.56 -11.99 0.61
C PRO A 77 -7.36 -12.08 1.55
N PRO A 78 -6.75 -13.27 1.71
CA PRO A 78 -5.56 -13.42 2.52
C PRO A 78 -4.37 -12.68 1.89
N ARG A 79 -3.30 -12.52 2.67
CA ARG A 79 -2.04 -11.92 2.22
C ARG A 79 -1.61 -12.49 0.85
N PHE A 80 -1.11 -11.62 -0.02
CA PHE A 80 -0.68 -11.93 -1.39
C PHE A 80 -1.81 -12.27 -2.38
N LEU A 81 -3.05 -12.43 -1.92
CA LEU A 81 -4.22 -12.67 -2.79
C LEU A 81 -5.20 -11.48 -2.81
N ASN A 82 -4.84 -10.38 -2.14
CA ASN A 82 -5.62 -9.14 -2.11
C ASN A 82 -5.36 -8.20 -3.28
N ASP A 83 -4.28 -8.43 -4.04
CA ASP A 83 -3.85 -7.67 -5.22
C ASP A 83 -3.59 -8.65 -6.39
N ILE A 84 -4.15 -8.36 -7.56
CA ILE A 84 -4.09 -9.29 -8.71
C ILE A 84 -2.68 -9.46 -9.27
N ASN A 85 -1.85 -8.42 -9.23
CA ASN A 85 -0.47 -8.49 -9.72
C ASN A 85 0.39 -9.34 -8.79
N ILE A 86 0.20 -9.22 -7.47
CA ILE A 86 0.85 -10.11 -6.51
C ILE A 86 0.28 -11.54 -6.61
N ALA A 87 -1.03 -11.70 -6.79
CA ALA A 87 -1.66 -13.01 -6.93
C ALA A 87 -1.14 -13.76 -8.17
N ALA A 88 -0.95 -13.05 -9.28
CA ALA A 88 -0.42 -13.62 -10.53
C ALA A 88 1.11 -13.77 -10.57
N GLY A 89 1.83 -13.04 -9.70
CA GLY A 89 3.29 -13.16 -9.58
C GLY A 89 3.76 -14.19 -8.54
N GLN A 90 3.05 -14.29 -7.41
CA GLN A 90 3.46 -15.07 -6.24
C GLN A 90 2.32 -15.86 -5.58
N GLY A 91 1.06 -15.53 -5.88
CA GLY A 91 -0.12 -16.13 -5.25
C GLY A 91 -0.70 -17.35 -5.98
N GLY A 92 -0.05 -17.84 -7.04
CA GLY A 92 -0.46 -19.06 -7.74
C GLY A 92 -1.45 -18.85 -8.89
N LEU A 93 -1.86 -17.60 -9.19
CA LEU A 93 -2.42 -17.27 -10.50
C LEU A 93 -1.30 -17.04 -11.52
N ARG A 94 -1.67 -16.95 -12.80
CA ARG A 94 -0.79 -16.56 -13.91
C ARG A 94 -1.54 -15.62 -14.83
N TRP A 95 -0.82 -14.83 -15.62
CA TRP A 95 -1.44 -14.01 -16.65
C TRP A 95 -0.70 -14.12 -17.98
N GLU A 96 -1.41 -13.85 -19.08
CA GLU A 96 -0.88 -13.77 -20.44
C GLU A 96 -1.44 -12.54 -21.16
N GLY A 97 -0.68 -12.03 -22.12
CA GLY A 97 -0.99 -10.82 -22.89
C GLY A 97 0.22 -9.91 -23.04
N ASP A 98 0.02 -8.73 -23.63
CA ASP A 98 1.11 -7.76 -23.77
C ASP A 98 1.50 -7.13 -22.42
N ARG A 99 2.80 -7.02 -22.18
CA ARG A 99 3.35 -6.51 -20.91
C ARG A 99 3.05 -5.03 -20.71
N LEU A 100 3.08 -4.21 -21.76
CA LEU A 100 2.78 -2.79 -21.62
C LEU A 100 1.30 -2.59 -21.31
N THR A 101 0.42 -3.31 -22.02
CA THR A 101 -1.03 -3.35 -21.76
C THR A 101 -1.33 -3.76 -20.32
N TRP A 102 -0.68 -4.81 -19.80
CA TRP A 102 -0.80 -5.22 -18.40
C TRP A 102 -0.56 -4.06 -17.44
N TRP A 103 0.55 -3.33 -17.59
CA TRP A 103 0.89 -2.24 -16.68
C TRP A 103 0.04 -0.98 -16.88
N GLN A 104 -0.35 -0.67 -18.11
CA GLN A 104 -1.22 0.47 -18.41
C GLN A 104 -2.60 0.29 -17.79
N TYR A 105 -3.13 -0.93 -17.84
CA TYR A 105 -4.50 -1.23 -17.42
C TYR A 105 -4.58 -2.06 -16.14
N LEU A 106 -3.49 -2.20 -15.39
CA LEU A 106 -3.48 -2.89 -14.10
C LEU A 106 -4.59 -2.38 -13.15
N PRO A 107 -4.87 -1.07 -13.04
CA PRO A 107 -5.98 -0.60 -12.22
C PRO A 107 -7.36 -1.11 -12.69
N ALA A 108 -7.60 -1.17 -14.01
CA ALA A 108 -8.84 -1.73 -14.56
C ALA A 108 -8.96 -3.23 -14.31
N ILE A 109 -7.85 -3.97 -14.47
CA ILE A 109 -7.78 -5.42 -14.21
C ILE A 109 -8.04 -5.70 -12.73
N GLN A 110 -7.43 -4.94 -11.83
CA GLN A 110 -7.66 -5.03 -10.39
C GLN A 110 -9.13 -4.74 -10.05
N ARG A 111 -9.72 -3.68 -10.64
CA ARG A 111 -11.12 -3.33 -10.41
C ARG A 111 -12.07 -4.42 -10.91
N ALA A 112 -11.80 -5.02 -12.07
CA ALA A 112 -12.57 -6.15 -12.58
C ALA A 112 -12.56 -7.36 -11.62
N VAL A 113 -11.43 -7.63 -10.96
CA VAL A 113 -11.33 -8.67 -9.91
C VAL A 113 -12.14 -8.29 -8.67
N GLU A 114 -12.14 -7.02 -8.27
CA GLU A 114 -12.93 -6.54 -7.12
C GLU A 114 -14.43 -6.66 -7.36
N LEU A 115 -14.90 -6.42 -8.58
CA LEU A 115 -16.32 -6.51 -8.93
C LEU A 115 -16.89 -7.92 -8.80
N ILE A 116 -16.05 -8.95 -8.93
CA ILE A 116 -16.44 -10.35 -8.74
C ILE A 116 -16.15 -10.88 -7.34
N ARG A 117 -15.75 -10.00 -6.40
CA ARG A 117 -15.60 -10.38 -4.99
C ARG A 117 -16.95 -10.67 -4.36
N LEU A 118 -16.95 -11.65 -3.47
CA LEU A 118 -18.09 -12.02 -2.67
C LEU A 118 -18.28 -10.96 -1.58
N PRO A 119 -19.53 -10.57 -1.28
CA PRO A 119 -19.81 -9.63 -0.21
C PRO A 119 -19.32 -10.19 1.13
N GLU A 120 -18.83 -9.31 2.00
CA GLU A 120 -18.56 -9.70 3.38
C GLU A 120 -19.88 -10.08 4.05
N LEU A 121 -19.96 -11.28 4.60
CA LEU A 121 -21.01 -11.57 5.56
C LEU A 121 -20.79 -10.60 6.73
N GLU A 122 -21.80 -9.77 7.04
CA GLU A 122 -21.74 -8.80 8.12
C GLU A 122 -21.08 -9.42 9.35
N LYS A 123 -19.86 -8.97 9.66
CA LYS A 123 -19.30 -9.25 10.98
C LYS A 123 -20.14 -8.46 11.96
N ALA A 124 -20.81 -9.18 12.86
CA ALA A 124 -21.44 -8.56 14.02
C ALA A 124 -20.42 -7.61 14.64
N ALA A 125 -20.74 -6.32 14.63
CA ALA A 125 -19.89 -5.31 15.23
C ALA A 125 -19.63 -5.75 16.67
N ALA A 126 -18.38 -6.03 17.00
CA ALA A 126 -18.01 -6.32 18.37
C ALA A 126 -18.44 -5.11 19.20
N SER A 127 -19.32 -5.32 20.17
CA SER A 127 -19.74 -4.26 21.09
C SER A 127 -18.49 -3.80 21.84
N ILE A 128 -18.00 -2.61 21.51
CA ILE A 128 -16.94 -1.97 22.27
C ILE A 128 -17.61 -1.47 23.54
N GLU A 129 -17.53 -2.27 24.62
CA GLU A 129 -17.85 -1.79 25.95
C GLU A 129 -17.03 -0.53 26.24
N GLY A 130 -17.71 0.53 26.65
CA GLY A 130 -17.11 1.84 26.87
C GLY A 130 -15.98 1.76 27.89
N ARG A 131 -14.73 1.80 27.42
CA ARG A 131 -13.58 2.08 28.27
C ARG A 131 -13.67 3.54 28.70
N GLY A 132 -13.24 3.84 29.93
CA GLY A 132 -13.22 5.21 30.48
C GLY A 132 -12.49 6.21 29.57
N HIS A 133 -12.65 7.50 29.84
CA HIS A 133 -12.14 8.53 28.93
C HIS A 133 -10.58 8.57 28.92
N GLY A 134 -9.98 8.17 27.80
CA GLY A 134 -8.57 8.38 27.50
C GLY A 134 -7.60 7.35 28.07
N THR A 135 -6.60 7.00 27.26
CA THR A 135 -5.40 6.23 27.62
C THR A 135 -4.20 6.87 26.93
N PHE A 136 -2.98 6.63 27.44
CA PHE A 136 -1.76 7.00 26.72
C PHE A 136 -1.32 5.86 25.82
N ASP A 137 -0.90 6.23 24.62
CA ASP A 137 -0.14 5.38 23.71
C ASP A 137 1.27 5.12 24.31
N ALA A 138 1.91 4.02 23.93
CA ALA A 138 3.23 3.59 24.40
C ALA A 138 4.39 4.57 24.04
N PRO A 139 4.44 5.19 22.84
CA PRO A 139 5.54 6.07 22.45
C PRO A 139 5.72 7.26 23.38
N ARG A 140 6.98 7.59 23.66
CA ARG A 140 7.39 8.81 24.35
C ARG A 140 8.16 9.70 23.39
N GLY A 141 7.63 10.90 23.14
CA GLY A 141 8.25 11.87 22.25
C GLY A 141 9.18 12.85 22.98
N ARG A 142 10.38 13.10 22.43
CA ARG A 142 11.36 14.06 22.94
C ARG A 142 12.03 14.82 21.81
N TYR A 143 12.68 15.93 22.16
CA TYR A 143 13.56 16.66 21.25
C TYR A 143 15.02 16.44 21.67
N LEU A 144 15.85 16.16 20.68
CA LEU A 144 17.29 16.07 20.77
C LEU A 144 17.90 17.27 20.04
N HIS A 145 18.92 17.88 20.62
CA HIS A 145 19.70 18.92 19.97
C HIS A 145 21.00 18.29 19.45
N LEU A 146 21.21 18.37 18.14
CA LEU A 146 22.36 17.77 17.46
C LEU A 146 23.10 18.85 16.67
N GLU A 147 24.41 18.92 16.88
CA GLU A 147 25.29 19.72 16.02
C GLU A 147 25.51 18.97 14.70
N LEU A 148 24.87 19.44 13.62
CA LEU A 148 24.98 18.88 12.27
C LEU A 148 25.33 20.01 11.30
N ASP A 149 26.36 19.79 10.47
CA ASP A 149 26.81 20.79 9.49
C ASP A 149 27.08 22.19 10.10
N GLY A 150 27.61 22.20 11.34
CA GLY A 150 27.92 23.43 12.08
C GLY A 150 26.71 24.20 12.62
N LEU A 151 25.53 23.57 12.66
CA LEU A 151 24.30 24.16 13.18
C LEU A 151 23.65 23.26 14.24
N ASP A 152 22.99 23.89 15.22
CA ASP A 152 22.13 23.19 16.16
C ASP A 152 20.79 22.81 15.49
N HIS A 153 20.61 21.51 15.29
CA HIS A 153 19.40 20.90 14.77
C HIS A 153 18.56 20.31 15.90
N ARG A 154 17.34 20.84 16.05
CA ARG A 154 16.33 20.31 16.97
C ARG A 154 15.58 19.15 16.32
N ILE A 155 15.98 17.93 16.66
CA ILE A 155 15.44 16.69 16.15
C ILE A 155 14.37 16.14 17.08
N TYR A 156 13.14 16.00 16.59
CA TYR A 156 12.10 15.25 17.28
C TYR A 156 12.25 13.75 17.05
N PHE A 157 12.04 12.97 18.09
CA PHE A 157 11.90 11.52 17.97
C PHE A 157 10.89 10.97 18.98
N GLU A 158 10.29 9.84 18.64
CA GLU A 158 9.47 9.02 19.51
C GLU A 158 10.17 7.68 19.75
N GLU A 159 10.05 7.16 20.96
CA GLU A 159 10.56 5.83 21.28
C GLU A 159 9.58 5.00 22.11
N ALA A 160 9.64 3.68 21.93
CA ALA A 160 8.88 2.71 22.69
C ALA A 160 9.65 1.39 22.81
N GLY A 161 9.41 0.66 23.88
CA GLY A 161 10.03 -0.64 24.12
C GLY A 161 11.40 -0.57 24.77
N GLU A 162 11.98 -1.75 24.97
CA GLU A 162 13.24 -1.98 25.67
C GLU A 162 14.08 -3.02 24.91
N GLY A 163 15.40 -3.06 25.15
CA GLY A 163 16.30 -4.04 24.53
C GLY A 163 17.14 -3.47 23.39
N ILE A 164 17.31 -4.22 22.30
CA ILE A 164 18.21 -3.83 21.20
C ILE A 164 17.64 -2.59 20.50
N PRO A 165 18.39 -1.47 20.40
CA PRO A 165 17.89 -0.27 19.76
C PRO A 165 17.74 -0.44 18.24
N ILE A 166 16.63 0.01 17.68
CA ILE A 166 16.37 0.07 16.24
C ILE A 166 15.99 1.50 15.87
N LEU A 167 16.81 2.13 15.02
CA LEU A 167 16.46 3.39 14.39
C LEU A 167 15.50 3.17 13.21
N LEU A 168 14.40 3.92 13.18
CA LEU A 168 13.36 3.83 12.17
C LEU A 168 13.37 5.08 11.27
N GLN A 169 14.13 5.01 10.17
CA GLN A 169 14.23 6.06 9.16
C GLN A 169 12.98 6.10 8.27
N HIS A 170 12.24 7.21 8.26
CA HIS A 170 11.14 7.44 7.32
C HIS A 170 11.64 7.80 5.91
N THR A 171 10.78 7.70 4.89
CA THR A 171 11.09 8.19 3.53
C THR A 171 11.19 9.72 3.51
N ALA A 172 12.06 10.30 2.68
CA ALA A 172 12.11 11.75 2.46
C ALA A 172 10.73 12.29 2.01
N GLY A 173 10.30 13.43 2.57
CA GLY A 173 8.95 13.97 2.38
C GLY A 173 7.89 13.40 3.34
N SER A 174 8.29 12.54 4.28
CA SER A 174 7.42 12.00 5.33
C SER A 174 7.95 12.32 6.74
N HIS A 175 7.49 11.61 7.76
CA HIS A 175 7.89 11.80 9.16
C HIS A 175 7.63 10.53 9.98
N GLY A 176 8.12 10.48 11.21
CA GLY A 176 8.16 9.33 12.11
C GLY A 176 6.80 8.68 12.40
N VAL A 177 5.68 9.38 12.18
CA VAL A 177 4.32 8.84 12.34
C VAL A 177 4.05 7.57 11.52
N GLN A 178 4.82 7.36 10.45
CA GLN A 178 4.77 6.13 9.65
C GLN A 178 4.98 4.86 10.49
N TRP A 179 5.69 5.00 11.61
CA TRP A 179 6.07 3.90 12.49
C TRP A 179 5.15 3.68 13.68
N ARG A 180 4.10 4.50 13.87
CA ARG A 180 3.24 4.49 15.07
C ARG A 180 2.73 3.10 15.46
N HIS A 181 2.35 2.28 14.47
CA HIS A 181 1.82 0.94 14.72
C HIS A 181 2.89 -0.04 15.21
N LEU A 182 4.14 0.15 14.80
CA LEU A 182 5.26 -0.67 15.30
C LEU A 182 5.60 -0.30 16.75
N LEU A 183 5.53 0.99 17.09
CA LEU A 183 5.76 1.47 18.45
C LEU A 183 4.71 0.95 19.45
N GLU A 184 3.51 0.60 18.97
CA GLU A 184 2.44 -0.05 19.75
C GLU A 184 2.48 -1.58 19.72
N CYS A 185 3.40 -2.17 18.95
CA CYS A 185 3.43 -3.62 18.77
C CYS A 185 4.23 -4.30 19.88
N ALA A 186 3.56 -4.75 20.95
CA ALA A 186 4.19 -5.44 22.09
C ALA A 186 5.12 -6.60 21.68
N ALA A 187 4.73 -7.37 20.65
CA ALA A 187 5.55 -8.47 20.13
C ALA A 187 6.94 -8.01 19.62
N ILE A 188 7.08 -6.73 19.26
CA ILE A 188 8.34 -6.09 18.87
C ILE A 188 8.95 -5.35 20.06
N THR A 189 8.19 -4.49 20.73
CA THR A 189 8.70 -3.56 21.75
C THR A 189 9.11 -4.24 23.07
N GLU A 190 8.69 -5.49 23.31
CA GLU A 190 9.21 -6.31 24.41
C GLU A 190 10.67 -6.75 24.20
N ARG A 191 11.19 -6.68 22.97
CA ARG A 191 12.53 -7.16 22.59
C ARG A 191 13.44 -6.06 22.03
N PHE A 192 12.83 -5.03 21.44
CA PHE A 192 13.52 -3.95 20.77
C PHE A 192 13.06 -2.59 21.30
N ARG A 193 14.04 -1.71 21.53
CA ARG A 193 13.79 -0.29 21.77
C ARG A 193 13.70 0.40 20.40
N LEU A 194 12.50 0.73 19.97
CA LEU A 194 12.25 1.38 18.70
C LEU A 194 12.42 2.90 18.86
N ILE A 195 13.14 3.52 17.94
CA ILE A 195 13.41 4.97 17.93
C ILE A 195 13.05 5.51 16.55
N ALA A 196 11.89 6.15 16.44
CA ALA A 196 11.41 6.80 15.22
C ALA A 196 11.72 8.30 15.29
N TYR A 197 12.65 8.75 14.46
CA TYR A 197 13.07 10.16 14.42
C TYR A 197 12.56 10.85 13.16
N ASP A 198 12.33 12.16 13.27
CA ASP A 198 12.05 13.03 12.15
C ASP A 198 13.37 13.62 11.62
N LEU A 199 13.64 13.49 10.32
CA LEU A 199 14.76 14.19 9.69
C LEU A 199 14.65 15.71 9.89
N PRO A 200 15.77 16.47 9.86
CA PRO A 200 15.72 17.91 9.71
C PRO A 200 14.70 18.33 8.63
N PHE A 201 13.94 19.39 8.89
CA PHE A 201 12.89 19.91 8.00
C PHE A 201 11.63 19.02 7.85
N HIS A 202 11.49 17.95 8.63
CA HIS A 202 10.36 17.03 8.56
C HIS A 202 9.60 16.94 9.89
N GLY A 203 8.29 16.65 9.81
CA GLY A 203 7.45 16.42 10.99
C GLY A 203 7.57 17.54 12.04
N LYS A 204 8.02 17.19 13.24
CA LYS A 204 8.25 18.13 14.36
C LYS A 204 9.71 18.61 14.46
N SER A 205 10.61 18.07 13.63
CA SER A 205 12.00 18.54 13.46
C SER A 205 12.06 19.76 12.54
N VAL A 206 11.60 20.90 13.05
CA VAL A 206 11.57 22.17 12.31
C VAL A 206 12.98 22.62 11.87
N PRO A 207 13.09 23.48 10.83
CA PRO A 207 14.38 23.97 10.36
C PRO A 207 15.24 24.62 11.46
N PRO A 208 16.59 24.52 11.39
CA PRO A 208 17.48 25.13 12.36
C PRO A 208 17.39 26.66 12.30
N THR A 209 17.51 27.33 13.45
CA THR A 209 17.40 28.80 13.55
C THR A 209 18.73 29.54 13.34
N GLY A 210 19.84 28.82 13.21
CA GLY A 210 21.18 29.40 13.03
C GLY A 210 21.45 29.97 11.63
N ARG A 211 20.50 29.86 10.69
CA ARG A 211 20.58 30.43 9.34
C ARG A 211 19.21 30.83 8.80
N GLU A 212 19.19 31.68 7.77
CA GLU A 212 17.98 32.09 7.05
C GLU A 212 17.52 31.00 6.07
N TRP A 213 17.14 29.83 6.59
CA TRP A 213 16.80 28.65 5.80
C TRP A 213 15.73 28.87 4.74
N TRP A 214 14.84 29.86 4.92
CA TRP A 214 13.78 30.21 3.96
C TRP A 214 14.30 30.96 2.72
N ALA A 215 15.52 31.50 2.77
CA ALA A 215 16.15 32.20 1.67
C ALA A 215 17.04 31.29 0.81
N GLU A 216 17.14 30.01 1.16
CA GLU A 216 18.05 29.04 0.55
C GLU A 216 17.28 27.87 -0.08
N GLU A 217 17.82 27.29 -1.14
CA GLU A 217 17.30 26.04 -1.70
C GLU A 217 17.64 24.89 -0.76
N TYR A 218 16.62 24.18 -0.26
CA TYR A 218 16.82 22.97 0.52
C TYR A 218 17.30 21.82 -0.37
N ARG A 219 18.52 21.35 -0.12
CA ARG A 219 19.11 20.19 -0.82
C ARG A 219 19.45 19.11 0.20
N LEU A 220 18.72 17.99 0.15
CA LEU A 220 19.02 16.83 0.97
C LEU A 220 20.16 16.04 0.33
N GLU A 221 21.39 16.38 0.70
CA GLU A 221 22.57 15.67 0.23
C GLU A 221 22.73 14.33 0.94
N GLY A 222 23.28 13.34 0.24
CA GLY A 222 23.40 11.98 0.76
C GLY A 222 24.31 11.88 1.99
N GLU A 223 25.35 12.72 2.08
CA GLU A 223 26.24 12.77 3.24
C GLU A 223 25.51 13.31 4.47
N PHE A 224 24.83 14.44 4.32
CA PHE A 224 24.00 15.02 5.39
C PHE A 224 22.91 14.04 5.84
N LEU A 225 22.22 13.39 4.92
CA LEU A 225 21.20 12.39 5.26
C LEU A 225 21.76 11.27 6.15
N ARG A 226 22.99 10.80 5.88
CA ARG A 226 23.62 9.72 6.65
C ARG A 226 24.22 10.19 7.97
N SER A 227 24.59 11.45 8.10
CA SER A 227 25.14 11.97 9.37
C SER A 227 24.08 12.02 10.47
N VAL A 228 22.81 12.26 10.12
CA VAL A 228 21.69 12.32 11.08
C VAL A 228 21.56 11.05 11.93
N PRO A 229 21.34 9.84 11.35
CA PRO A 229 21.22 8.63 12.17
C PRO A 229 22.49 8.30 12.97
N LEU A 230 23.68 8.65 12.46
CA LEU A 230 24.93 8.45 13.19
C LEU A 230 25.00 9.34 14.43
N ALA A 231 24.70 10.62 14.29
CA ALA A 231 24.66 11.57 15.41
C ALA A 231 23.58 11.21 16.45
N ILE A 232 22.43 10.69 16.01
CA ILE A 232 21.40 10.16 16.92
C ILE A 232 21.94 8.95 17.70
N CYS A 233 22.58 7.99 17.02
CA CYS A 233 23.21 6.85 17.68
C CYS A 233 24.21 7.31 18.74
N ASP A 234 25.10 8.23 18.41
CA ASP A 234 26.13 8.73 19.34
C ASP A 234 25.50 9.43 20.55
N ALA A 235 24.42 10.18 20.35
CA ALA A 235 23.75 10.93 21.42
C ALA A 235 22.83 10.07 22.30
N LEU A 236 22.36 8.90 21.82
CA LEU A 236 21.45 8.01 22.53
C LEU A 236 22.12 6.71 23.02
N SER A 237 23.43 6.57 22.82
CA SER A 237 24.26 5.46 23.28
C SER A 237 24.42 5.42 24.81
#